data_AF-A0A7K4IHI4-F1
#
_entry.id   AF-A0A7K4IHI4-F1
#
_cell.length_a   1.000
_cell.length_b   1.000
_cell.length_c   1.000
_cell.angle_alpha   90.00
_cell.angle_beta   90.00
_cell.angle_gamma   90.00
#
_symmetry.space_group_name_H-M   'P 1'
#
loop_
_entity.id
_entity.type
_entity.pdbx_description
1 polymer ?
#
loop_
_entity_poly.entity_id
_entity_poly.type
_entity_poly.pdbx_seq_one_letter_code
_entity_poly.pdbx_strand_id
1 'polypeptide(L)' 'TKVFQGPGFTEFLESVRKSFQSVKLLKPDASRKTSAEIYLLASGPKGAWKAD' A
#
# COMPACT_ATOMS: atom_id res chain seq x y z
N THR A 1 4.71 2.64 0.67
CA THR A 1 5.57 1.73 -0.11
C THR A 1 5.19 1.75 -1.57
N LYS A 2 6.17 1.71 -2.46
CA LYS A 2 6.01 1.56 -3.91
C LYS A 2 5.88 0.08 -4.25
N VAL A 3 4.90 -0.27 -5.08
CA VAL A 3 4.53 -1.64 -5.44
C VAL A 3 4.17 -1.73 -6.92
N PHE A 4 4.22 -2.92 -7.50
CA PHE A 4 3.76 -3.18 -8.87
C PHE A 4 2.44 -3.95 -8.87
N GLN A 5 1.52 -3.58 -9.75
CA GLN A 5 0.32 -4.35 -10.01
C GLN A 5 0.67 -5.59 -10.82
N GLY A 6 0.52 -6.75 -10.20
CA GLY A 6 0.80 -8.06 -10.79
C GLY A 6 0.35 -9.17 -9.83
N PRO A 7 0.73 -10.43 -10.12
CA PRO A 7 0.43 -11.55 -9.23
C PRO A 7 0.90 -11.27 -7.79
N GLY A 8 0.05 -11.53 -6.79
CA GLY A 8 0.35 -11.25 -5.37
C GLY A 8 -0.03 -9.85 -4.89
N PHE A 9 -0.41 -8.92 -5.78
CA PHE A 9 -0.76 -7.55 -5.39
C PHE A 9 -2.00 -7.49 -4.51
N THR A 10 -3.04 -8.26 -4.84
CA THR A 10 -4.30 -8.26 -4.10
C THR A 10 -4.11 -8.84 -2.70
N GLU A 11 -3.39 -9.96 -2.61
CA GLU A 11 -3.06 -10.64 -1.36
C GLU A 11 -2.24 -9.72 -0.45
N PHE A 12 -1.25 -9.03 -1.02
CA PHE A 12 -0.47 -8.02 -0.31
C PHE A 12 -1.37 -6.86 0.17
N LEU A 13 -2.19 -6.28 -0.70
CA LEU A 13 -3.11 -5.20 -0.35
C LEU A 13 -4.06 -5.59 0.80
N GLU A 14 -4.59 -6.81 0.78
CA GLU A 14 -5.44 -7.34 1.84
C GLU A 14 -4.69 -7.49 3.17
N SER A 15 -3.45 -8.01 3.14
CA SER A 15 -2.62 -8.10 4.34
C SER A 15 -2.41 -6.73 4.97
N VAL A 16 -2.15 -5.70 4.17
CA VAL A 16 -1.92 -4.33 4.67
C VAL A 16 -3.22 -3.72 5.20
N ARG A 17 -4.37 -3.96 4.56
CA ARG A 17 -5.68 -3.51 5.06
C ARG A 17 -6.05 -4.13 6.42
N LYS A 18 -5.60 -5.36 6.69
CA LYS A 18 -5.75 -6.01 8.00
C LYS A 18 -4.85 -5.35 9.05
N SER A 19 -3.66 -4.91 8.67
CA SER A 19 -2.67 -4.31 9.58
C SER A 19 -2.80 -2.82 9.83
N PHE A 20 -3.57 -2.06 9.03
CA PHE A 20 -3.68 -0.59 9.17
C PHE A 20 -5.14 -0.11 9.16
N GLN A 21 -5.41 1.02 9.81
CA GLN A 21 -6.70 1.70 9.88
C GLN A 21 -7.13 2.22 8.53
N SER A 22 -6.20 2.77 7.75
CA SER A 22 -6.46 3.25 6.41
C SER A 22 -5.35 2.85 5.44
N VAL A 23 -5.75 2.56 4.20
CA VAL A 23 -4.85 2.23 3.09
C VAL A 23 -5.35 2.93 1.84
N LYS A 24 -4.50 3.74 1.20
CA LYS A 24 -4.76 4.44 -0.06
C LYS A 24 -3.80 3.96 -1.14
N LEU A 25 -4.31 3.75 -2.34
CA LEU A 25 -3.51 3.49 -3.54
C LEU A 25 -3.37 4.80 -4.32
N LEU A 26 -2.14 5.12 -4.71
CA LEU A 26 -1.78 6.38 -5.36
C LEU A 26 -0.96 6.08 -6.62
N LYS A 27 -1.35 6.70 -7.74
CA LYS A 27 -0.54 6.76 -8.95
C LYS A 27 0.05 8.17 -9.04
N PRO A 28 1.36 8.37 -8.83
CA PRO A 28 1.96 9.70 -8.94
C PRO A 28 1.85 10.22 -10.37
N ASP A 29 1.65 11.53 -10.52
CA ASP A 29 1.61 12.19 -11.84
C ASP A 29 2.95 12.06 -12.59
N ALA A 30 4.05 11.98 -11.84
CA ALA A 30 5.39 11.74 -12.40
C ALA A 30 5.59 10.30 -12.90
N SER A 31 4.71 9.36 -12.57
CA SER A 31 4.78 7.99 -13.10
C SER A 31 4.23 7.93 -14.52
N ARG A 32 4.92 7.20 -15.40
CA ARG A 32 4.40 6.92 -16.76
C ARG A 32 3.03 6.23 -16.66
N LYS A 33 2.09 6.63 -17.52
CA LYS A 33 0.73 6.05 -17.59
C LYS A 33 0.74 4.53 -17.79
N THR A 34 1.71 4.01 -18.54
CA THR A 34 1.85 2.58 -18.86
C THR A 34 2.55 1.75 -17.79
N SER A 35 3.13 2.38 -16.76
CA SER A 35 3.80 1.63 -15.69
C SER A 35 2.77 0.92 -14.81
N ALA A 36 3.07 -0.31 -14.39
CA ALA A 36 2.28 -1.03 -13.38
C ALA A 36 2.56 -0.53 -11.94
N GLU A 37 3.42 0.47 -11.76
CA GLU A 37 3.80 0.99 -10.44
C GLU A 37 2.70 1.80 -9.76
N ILE A 38 2.45 1.51 -8.49
CA ILE A 38 1.52 2.19 -7.59
C ILE A 38 2.19 2.41 -6.24
N TYR A 39 1.79 3.46 -5.54
CA TYR A 39 2.17 3.70 -4.16
C TYR A 39 1.03 3.32 -3.23
N LEU A 40 1.36 2.54 -2.21
CA LEU A 40 0.46 2.17 -1.13
C LEU A 40 0.81 3.01 0.10
N LEU A 41 -0.11 3.91 0.47
CA LEU A 41 -0.03 4.74 1.68
C LEU A 41 -0.91 4.11 2.76
N ALA A 42 -0.29 3.53 3.78
CA ALA A 42 -0.98 2.94 4.92
C ALA A 42 -0.79 3.83 6.16
N SER A 43 -1.83 3.98 6.97
CA SER A 43 -1.80 4.84 8.16
C SER A 43 -2.62 4.26 9.31
N GLY A 44 -2.13 4.49 10.54
CA GLY A 44 -2.72 3.99 11.78
C GLY A 44 -2.57 2.48 11.92
N PRO A 45 -1.42 1.94 12.36
CA PRO A 45 -1.27 0.49 12.56
C PRO A 45 -2.33 -0.07 13.54
N LYS A 46 -2.93 -1.20 13.19
CA LYS A 46 -3.90 -1.94 14.00
C LYS A 46 -3.14 -2.96 14.85
N GLY A 47 -2.72 -2.51 16.03
CA GLY A 47 -1.93 -3.28 16.98
C GLY A 47 -1.17 -2.33 17.88
N ALA A 48 -0.73 -2.81 19.04
CA ALA A 48 0.13 -2.03 19.92
C ALA A 48 1.51 -1.87 19.26
N TRP A 49 1.64 -0.94 18.31
CA TRP A 49 2.94 -0.33 18.08
C TRP A 49 3.24 0.50 19.33
N LYS A 50 3.86 -0.13 20.33
CA LYS A 50 4.61 0.61 21.33
C LYS A 50 5.89 1.05 20.64
N ALA A 51 5.93 2.34 20.32
CA ALA A 51 7.21 3.01 20.23
C ALA A 51 7.66 3.17 21.69
N ASP A 52 8.47 2.23 22.17
CA ASP A 52 9.31 2.50 23.34
C ASP A 52 10.39 3.52 22.93
#